data_AF-A0A674M9Q3-F1
#
_entry.id   AF-A0A674M9Q3-F1
#
_cell.length_a   1.000
_cell.length_b   1.000
_cell.length_c   1.000
_cell.angle_alpha   90.00
_cell.angle_beta   90.00
_cell.angle_gamma   90.00
#
_symmetry.space_group_name_H-M   'P 1'
#
loop_
_entity.id
_entity.type
_entity.pdbx_description
1 polymer ?
#
loop_
_entity_poly.entity_id
_entity_poly.type
_entity_poly.pdbx_seq_one_letter_code
_entity_poly.pdbx_strand_id
1 'polypeptide(L)'
;LALHHHLFDCSEDEALTHAAEHRGHYYKMCGKNHLEVRKFLLTPDEFVTLGCPHTLPPPDQLPAKLTEIQVKNRFPQQVEMKGFCSVTFLEGKQRYEALVQGKINYAAEYRGKIYFFETEQKRHKFMRTPETYLIPKLPVKVPPVCEPVSLTSLPVLGYLEQGVSEAIIKAMTAVGCLKPKYPFINIQKSALIYVALYLKAFNHNSTTRNREQYRKKLALFEEDCALVPYLGSIMKGDYKPPNERPIDFEFKLNRFSALRVSPKPNSII
;
A
#
# COMPACT_ATOMS: atom_id res chain seq x y z
N LEU A 1 -8.14 -4.34 -40.52
CA LEU A 1 -7.89 -2.91 -40.18
C LEU A 1 -8.80 -1.98 -40.98
N ALA A 2 -8.71 -2.00 -42.32
CA ALA A 2 -9.51 -1.14 -43.22
C ALA A 2 -11.03 -1.21 -42.99
N LEU A 3 -11.61 -2.41 -42.85
CA LEU A 3 -13.06 -2.61 -42.67
C LEU A 3 -13.64 -1.94 -41.41
N HIS A 4 -12.81 -1.73 -40.38
CA HIS A 4 -13.23 -1.17 -39.09
C HIS A 4 -12.53 0.14 -38.75
N HIS A 5 -11.80 0.75 -39.70
CA HIS A 5 -10.95 1.93 -39.47
C HIS A 5 -9.98 1.80 -38.29
N HIS A 6 -9.52 0.58 -38.01
CA HIS A 6 -8.56 0.36 -36.95
C HIS A 6 -7.16 0.78 -37.38
N LEU A 7 -6.46 1.54 -36.53
CA LEU A 7 -5.11 2.05 -36.82
C LEU A 7 -3.97 1.14 -36.36
N PHE A 8 -4.26 0.13 -35.54
CA PHE A 8 -3.26 -0.74 -34.97
C PHE A 8 -3.70 -2.21 -34.99
N ASP A 9 -2.78 -3.08 -35.39
CA ASP A 9 -2.95 -4.53 -35.28
C ASP A 9 -2.56 -4.99 -33.87
N CYS A 10 -3.51 -5.58 -33.15
CA CYS A 10 -3.27 -6.11 -31.80
C CYS A 10 -3.12 -7.64 -31.81
N SER A 11 -3.04 -8.28 -32.98
CA SER A 11 -2.68 -9.70 -33.05
C SER A 11 -1.21 -9.85 -32.69
N GLU A 12 -0.93 -10.50 -31.56
CA GLU A 12 0.43 -10.82 -31.10
C GLU A 12 1.04 -12.00 -31.87
N ASP A 13 0.37 -12.46 -32.94
CA ASP A 13 0.82 -13.56 -33.76
C ASP A 13 1.88 -13.06 -34.75
N GLU A 14 3.15 -13.36 -34.50
CA GLU A 14 4.24 -13.06 -35.45
C GLU A 14 4.21 -14.00 -36.67
N ALA A 15 3.48 -15.11 -36.59
CA ALA A 15 3.41 -16.06 -37.68
C ALA A 15 2.49 -15.54 -38.80
N LEU A 16 2.95 -15.60 -40.05
CA LEU A 16 2.18 -15.28 -41.27
C LEU A 16 1.16 -16.39 -41.62
N THR A 17 0.60 -17.06 -40.61
CA THR A 17 -0.33 -18.19 -40.76
C THR A 17 -1.60 -17.83 -41.55
N HIS A 18 -1.99 -16.55 -41.54
CA HIS A 18 -3.16 -16.02 -42.21
C HIS A 18 -2.79 -14.84 -43.11
N ALA A 19 -1.92 -15.07 -44.09
CA ALA A 19 -1.56 -14.10 -45.12
C ALA A 19 -2.21 -14.43 -46.47
N ALA A 20 -2.57 -13.40 -47.23
CA ALA A 20 -3.04 -13.52 -48.60
C ALA A 20 -2.15 -12.71 -49.54
N GLU A 21 -1.82 -13.28 -50.69
CA GLU A 21 -1.11 -12.57 -51.76
C GLU A 21 -2.10 -11.88 -52.68
N HIS A 22 -1.89 -10.59 -52.96
CA HIS A 22 -2.60 -9.86 -54.01
C HIS A 22 -1.64 -8.93 -54.74
N ARG A 23 -1.57 -9.06 -56.08
CA ARG A 23 -0.71 -8.26 -56.96
C ARG A 23 0.77 -8.23 -56.50
N GLY A 24 1.31 -9.37 -56.06
CA GLY A 24 2.70 -9.50 -55.61
C GLY A 24 3.01 -8.91 -54.23
N HIS A 25 1.98 -8.45 -53.49
CA HIS A 25 2.10 -7.99 -52.11
C HIS A 25 1.42 -8.98 -51.15
N TYR A 26 2.07 -9.22 -50.00
CA TYR A 26 1.53 -10.08 -48.94
C TYR A 26 0.82 -9.25 -47.88
N TYR A 27 -0.44 -9.56 -47.63
CA TYR A 27 -1.27 -8.90 -46.64
C TYR A 27 -1.53 -9.82 -45.47
N LYS A 28 -1.15 -9.38 -44.27
CA LYS A 28 -1.41 -10.09 -43.02
C LYS A 28 -2.81 -9.75 -42.50
N MET A 29 -3.58 -10.78 -42.13
CA MET A 29 -4.89 -10.62 -41.51
C MET A 29 -4.83 -10.86 -39.99
N CYS A 30 -5.61 -10.08 -39.24
CA CYS A 30 -5.58 -10.03 -37.77
C CYS A 30 -6.29 -11.23 -37.09
N GLY A 31 -6.92 -12.15 -37.84
CA GLY A 31 -7.81 -13.16 -37.26
C GLY A 31 -7.77 -14.54 -37.89
N LYS A 32 -7.98 -15.58 -37.07
CA LYS A 32 -8.25 -16.97 -37.47
C LYS A 32 -9.59 -17.15 -38.19
N ASN A 33 -10.40 -16.08 -38.27
CA ASN A 33 -11.72 -16.10 -38.87
C ASN A 33 -11.59 -16.16 -40.40
N HIS A 34 -11.68 -17.38 -40.93
CA HIS A 34 -11.68 -17.69 -42.36
C HIS A 34 -12.67 -16.85 -43.20
N LEU A 35 -13.70 -16.29 -42.56
CA LEU A 35 -14.65 -15.37 -43.19
C LEU A 35 -14.02 -14.04 -43.64
N GLU A 36 -13.06 -13.50 -42.88
CA GLU A 36 -12.38 -12.24 -43.22
C GLU A 36 -11.38 -12.45 -44.36
N VAL A 37 -10.66 -13.56 -44.32
CA VAL A 37 -9.77 -14.00 -45.42
C VAL A 37 -10.57 -14.20 -46.70
N ARG A 38 -11.72 -14.88 -46.63
CA ARG A 38 -12.61 -15.06 -47.79
C ARG A 38 -13.13 -13.73 -48.33
N LYS A 39 -13.54 -12.79 -47.47
CA LYS A 39 -14.00 -11.46 -47.92
C LYS A 39 -12.89 -10.70 -48.65
N PHE A 40 -11.66 -10.73 -48.14
CA PHE A 40 -10.53 -10.12 -48.85
C PHE A 40 -10.25 -10.78 -50.20
N LEU A 41 -10.29 -12.12 -50.27
CA LEU A 41 -10.07 -12.83 -51.54
C LEU A 41 -11.17 -12.56 -52.58
N LEU A 42 -12.39 -12.23 -52.14
CA LEU A 42 -13.50 -11.89 -53.04
C LEU A 42 -13.38 -10.47 -53.61
N THR A 43 -13.00 -9.48 -52.80
CA THR A 43 -12.86 -8.07 -53.22
C THR A 43 -11.56 -7.44 -52.69
N PRO A 44 -10.38 -7.89 -53.12
CA PRO A 44 -9.11 -7.43 -52.55
C PRO A 44 -8.83 -5.94 -52.85
N ASP A 45 -9.29 -5.45 -53.99
CA ASP A 45 -9.06 -4.06 -54.42
C ASP A 45 -9.73 -3.01 -53.51
N GLU A 46 -10.78 -3.37 -52.77
CA GLU A 46 -11.45 -2.48 -51.80
C GLU A 46 -10.64 -2.28 -50.51
N PHE A 47 -9.71 -3.18 -50.21
CA PHE A 47 -8.92 -3.16 -48.97
C PHE A 47 -7.49 -2.65 -49.19
N VAL A 48 -7.06 -2.56 -50.45
CA VAL A 48 -5.71 -2.13 -50.84
C VAL A 48 -5.72 -0.63 -51.13
N THR A 49 -4.59 0.02 -50.89
CA THR A 49 -4.38 1.48 -50.89
C THR A 49 -4.91 2.25 -52.11
N LEU A 50 -5.11 1.59 -53.26
CA LEU A 50 -5.64 2.21 -54.49
C LEU A 50 -7.18 2.27 -54.55
N GLY A 51 -7.89 1.43 -53.79
CA GLY A 51 -9.36 1.38 -53.76
C GLY A 51 -9.95 1.51 -52.35
N CYS A 52 -9.12 1.57 -51.30
CA CYS A 52 -9.56 1.74 -49.93
C CYS A 52 -10.10 3.17 -49.69
N PRO A 53 -11.37 3.34 -49.30
CA PRO A 53 -11.93 4.67 -49.02
C PRO A 53 -11.31 5.36 -47.80
N HIS A 54 -10.52 4.63 -47.01
CA HIS A 54 -9.88 5.13 -45.79
C HIS A 54 -8.39 4.88 -45.84
N THR A 55 -7.64 5.91 -46.24
CA THR A 55 -6.19 5.91 -46.21
C THR A 55 -5.68 5.99 -44.78
N LEU A 56 -4.62 5.23 -44.48
CA LEU A 56 -3.95 5.32 -43.19
C LEU A 56 -3.26 6.68 -43.07
N PRO A 57 -3.30 7.31 -41.88
CA PRO A 57 -2.56 8.54 -41.64
C PRO A 57 -1.04 8.27 -41.69
N PRO A 58 -0.22 9.32 -41.83
CA PRO A 58 1.24 9.20 -41.85
C PRO A 58 1.78 8.45 -40.60
N PRO A 59 2.95 7.78 -40.70
CA PRO A 59 3.51 7.00 -39.60
C PRO A 59 3.62 7.76 -38.28
N ASP A 60 3.94 9.06 -38.32
CA ASP A 60 4.10 9.92 -37.14
C ASP A 60 2.77 10.17 -36.38
N GLN A 61 1.64 9.87 -37.04
CA GLN A 61 0.31 10.00 -36.47
C GLN A 61 -0.29 8.65 -36.09
N LEU A 62 0.44 7.54 -36.31
CA LEU A 62 -0.01 6.22 -35.91
C LEU A 62 0.32 5.96 -34.43
N PRO A 63 -0.52 5.17 -33.74
CA PRO A 63 -0.26 4.81 -32.37
C PRO A 63 0.90 3.82 -32.25
N ALA A 64 1.82 4.06 -31.32
CA ALA A 64 2.99 3.19 -31.07
C ALA A 64 3.07 2.75 -29.60
N LYS A 65 3.46 1.49 -29.36
CA LYS A 65 3.72 0.99 -27.99
C LYS A 65 5.01 1.63 -27.47
N LEU A 66 5.01 2.12 -26.23
CA LEU A 66 6.21 2.64 -25.58
C LEU A 66 6.66 1.71 -24.45
N THR A 67 7.97 1.56 -24.32
CA THR A 67 8.62 0.93 -23.16
C THR A 67 8.90 1.94 -22.05
N GLU A 68 9.11 1.48 -20.82
CA GLU A 68 9.43 2.36 -19.69
C GLU A 68 10.66 3.24 -19.96
N ILE A 69 11.69 2.71 -20.63
CA ILE A 69 12.90 3.44 -20.97
C ILE A 69 12.59 4.57 -21.94
N GLN A 70 11.80 4.30 -22.99
CA GLN A 70 11.40 5.30 -23.97
C GLN A 70 10.56 6.41 -23.34
N VAL A 71 9.70 6.08 -22.38
CA VAL A 71 8.92 7.09 -21.63
C VAL A 71 9.86 7.94 -20.77
N LYS A 72 10.80 7.33 -20.04
CA LYS A 72 11.77 8.05 -19.20
C LYS A 72 12.68 8.99 -20.00
N ASN A 73 13.10 8.56 -21.20
CA ASN A 73 13.94 9.37 -22.10
C ASN A 73 13.23 10.61 -22.65
N ARG A 74 11.89 10.66 -22.60
CA ARG A 74 11.09 11.81 -23.04
C ARG A 74 10.81 12.82 -21.94
N PHE A 75 11.33 12.62 -20.73
CA PHE A 75 11.26 13.64 -19.69
C PHE A 75 11.92 14.96 -20.15
N PRO A 76 11.30 16.15 -19.96
CA PRO A 76 10.18 16.46 -19.07
C PRO A 76 8.80 16.53 -19.78
N GLN A 77 8.61 15.87 -20.92
CA GLN A 77 7.32 15.83 -21.61
C GLN A 77 6.21 15.32 -20.69
N GLN A 78 5.12 16.08 -20.57
CA GLN A 78 4.00 15.72 -19.72
C GLN A 78 3.16 14.62 -20.37
N VAL A 79 2.67 13.71 -19.52
CA VAL A 79 1.74 12.64 -19.92
C VAL A 79 0.34 13.23 -20.00
N GLU A 80 -0.38 12.87 -21.06
CA GLU A 80 -1.77 13.30 -21.24
C GLU A 80 -2.68 12.75 -20.14
N MET A 81 -3.79 13.44 -19.91
CA MET A 81 -4.75 13.08 -18.85
C MET A 81 -4.11 12.96 -17.46
N LYS A 82 -2.98 13.63 -17.20
CA LYS A 82 -2.20 13.50 -15.95
C LYS A 82 -1.83 12.04 -15.61
N GLY A 83 -1.74 11.16 -16.61
CA GLY A 83 -1.48 9.73 -16.42
C GLY A 83 -2.71 8.87 -16.11
N PHE A 84 -3.93 9.41 -16.13
CA PHE A 84 -5.16 8.61 -16.02
C PHE A 84 -5.48 7.88 -17.33
N CYS A 85 -6.06 6.69 -17.21
CA CYS A 85 -6.44 5.87 -18.35
C CYS A 85 -7.68 6.43 -19.06
N SER A 86 -7.52 6.89 -20.30
CA SER A 86 -8.62 7.43 -21.12
C SER A 86 -9.72 6.42 -21.43
N VAL A 87 -9.35 5.16 -21.64
CA VAL A 87 -10.30 4.07 -21.95
C VAL A 87 -11.23 3.79 -20.78
N THR A 88 -10.67 3.62 -19.57
CA THR A 88 -11.48 3.40 -18.36
C THR A 88 -12.43 4.57 -18.13
N PHE A 89 -11.94 5.79 -18.30
CA PHE A 89 -12.75 6.98 -18.10
C PHE A 89 -13.94 7.06 -19.07
N LEU A 90 -13.72 6.78 -20.36
CA LEU A 90 -14.78 6.78 -21.35
C LEU A 90 -15.80 5.65 -21.10
N GLU A 91 -15.32 4.42 -20.87
CA GLU A 91 -16.18 3.25 -20.61
C GLU A 91 -17.01 3.43 -19.34
N GLY A 92 -16.43 4.04 -18.32
CA GLY A 92 -17.10 4.36 -17.06
C GLY A 92 -18.01 5.59 -17.14
N LYS A 93 -18.39 6.03 -18.34
CA LYS A 93 -19.27 7.20 -18.58
C LYS A 93 -18.76 8.48 -17.94
N GLN A 94 -17.44 8.67 -17.94
CA GLN A 94 -16.76 9.86 -17.43
C GLN A 94 -17.02 10.14 -15.93
N ARG A 95 -17.28 9.09 -15.17
CA ARG A 95 -17.48 9.18 -13.72
C ARG A 95 -16.16 9.26 -12.98
N TYR A 96 -16.21 9.80 -11.76
CA TYR A 96 -15.04 9.95 -10.91
C TYR A 96 -14.42 8.60 -10.54
N GLU A 97 -15.25 7.58 -10.28
CA GLU A 97 -14.80 6.22 -9.92
C GLU A 97 -14.08 5.51 -11.08
N ALA A 98 -14.27 5.99 -12.31
CA ALA A 98 -13.64 5.45 -13.51
C ALA A 98 -12.29 6.11 -13.84
N LEU A 99 -11.87 7.12 -13.08
CA LEU A 99 -10.55 7.73 -13.18
C LEU A 99 -9.50 6.84 -12.51
N VAL A 100 -9.02 5.85 -13.25
CA VAL A 100 -7.98 4.94 -12.79
C VAL A 100 -6.62 5.36 -13.35
N GLN A 101 -5.60 5.37 -12.49
CA GLN A 101 -4.25 5.72 -12.88
C GLN A 101 -3.64 4.62 -13.77
N GLY A 102 -3.11 5.03 -14.92
CA GLY A 102 -2.43 4.11 -15.83
C GLY A 102 -1.03 3.76 -15.35
N LYS A 103 -0.51 2.63 -15.83
CA LYS A 103 0.84 2.15 -15.53
C LYS A 103 1.80 2.53 -16.66
N ILE A 104 3.04 2.86 -16.32
CA ILE A 104 4.10 3.22 -17.29
C ILE A 104 4.37 2.04 -18.26
N ASN A 105 4.25 0.80 -17.78
CA ASN A 105 4.47 -0.43 -18.54
C ASN A 105 3.49 -0.60 -19.71
N TYR A 106 2.32 0.03 -19.61
CA TYR A 106 1.30 0.02 -20.65
C TYR A 106 1.22 1.37 -21.36
N ALA A 107 2.33 2.09 -21.51
CA ALA A 107 2.34 3.35 -22.23
C ALA A 107 2.15 3.16 -23.75
N ALA A 108 1.50 4.15 -24.38
CA ALA A 108 1.45 4.28 -25.83
C ALA A 108 1.60 5.74 -26.25
N GLU A 109 2.17 5.95 -27.43
CA GLU A 109 2.25 7.23 -28.10
C GLU A 109 1.13 7.34 -29.14
N TYR A 110 0.54 8.53 -29.26
CA TYR A 110 -0.32 8.87 -30.38
C TYR A 110 -0.20 10.36 -30.69
N ARG A 111 0.08 10.73 -31.94
CA ARG A 111 0.30 12.13 -32.38
C ARG A 111 1.32 12.89 -31.53
N GLY A 112 2.44 12.24 -31.21
CA GLY A 112 3.51 12.82 -30.39
C GLY A 112 3.19 12.95 -28.89
N LYS A 113 2.02 12.49 -28.43
CA LYS A 113 1.59 12.56 -27.04
C LYS A 113 1.64 11.19 -26.36
N ILE A 114 1.98 11.18 -25.07
CA ILE A 114 2.13 9.97 -24.27
C ILE A 114 0.86 9.73 -23.45
N TYR A 115 0.33 8.51 -23.50
CA TYR A 115 -0.83 8.05 -22.75
C TYR A 115 -0.50 6.81 -21.92
N PHE A 116 -1.04 6.73 -20.70
CA PHE A 116 -0.91 5.55 -19.83
C PHE A 116 -2.24 4.80 -19.72
N PHE A 117 -2.15 3.47 -19.62
CA PHE A 117 -3.32 2.60 -19.52
C PHE A 117 -3.21 1.67 -18.31
N GLU A 118 -4.36 1.29 -17.75
CA GLU A 118 -4.43 0.41 -16.58
C GLU A 118 -4.00 -1.04 -16.92
N THR A 119 -4.40 -1.51 -18.10
CA THR A 119 -4.15 -2.87 -18.59
C THR A 119 -3.73 -2.84 -20.06
N GLU A 120 -3.08 -3.91 -20.50
CA GLU A 120 -2.71 -4.09 -21.91
C GLU A 120 -3.93 -4.11 -22.85
N GLN A 121 -5.03 -4.75 -22.44
CA GLN A 121 -6.26 -4.79 -23.22
C GLN A 121 -6.81 -3.38 -23.49
N LYS A 122 -6.76 -2.50 -22.48
CA LYS A 122 -7.18 -1.10 -22.63
C LYS A 122 -6.23 -0.32 -23.53
N ARG A 123 -4.92 -0.56 -23.44
CA ARG A 123 -3.95 -0.01 -24.39
C ARG A 123 -4.29 -0.42 -25.82
N HIS A 124 -4.52 -1.71 -26.09
CA HIS A 124 -4.90 -2.21 -27.41
C HIS A 124 -6.21 -1.56 -27.91
N LYS A 125 -7.21 -1.41 -27.03
CA LYS A 125 -8.48 -0.77 -27.37
C LYS A 125 -8.27 0.69 -27.81
N PHE A 126 -7.43 1.43 -27.09
CA PHE A 126 -7.03 2.79 -27.48
C PHE A 126 -6.30 2.81 -28.82
N MET A 127 -5.30 1.95 -29.02
CA MET A 127 -4.50 1.94 -30.24
C MET A 127 -5.31 1.57 -31.49
N ARG A 128 -6.38 0.77 -31.36
CA ARG A 128 -7.29 0.49 -32.48
C ARG A 128 -8.04 1.74 -32.94
N THR A 129 -8.64 2.48 -32.01
CA THR A 129 -9.49 3.65 -32.29
C THR A 129 -9.18 4.83 -31.36
N PRO A 130 -7.99 5.44 -31.49
CA PRO A 130 -7.51 6.43 -30.51
C PRO A 130 -8.41 7.67 -30.47
N GLU A 131 -8.94 8.10 -31.61
CA GLU A 131 -9.84 9.25 -31.74
C GLU A 131 -11.07 9.16 -30.83
N THR A 132 -11.64 7.96 -30.65
CA THR A 132 -12.81 7.73 -29.79
C THR A 132 -12.49 7.98 -28.32
N TYR A 133 -11.25 7.74 -27.90
CA TYR A 133 -10.80 7.84 -26.52
C TYR A 133 -10.01 9.12 -26.25
N LEU A 134 -9.94 10.05 -27.20
CA LEU A 134 -9.38 11.38 -26.95
C LEU A 134 -10.36 12.20 -26.11
N ILE A 135 -10.01 12.43 -24.85
CA ILE A 135 -10.78 13.27 -23.94
C ILE A 135 -10.15 14.66 -23.96
N PRO A 136 -10.87 15.70 -24.40
CA PRO A 136 -10.30 17.03 -24.61
C PRO A 136 -9.95 17.76 -23.30
N LYS A 137 -10.67 17.49 -22.21
CA LYS A 137 -10.41 18.09 -20.89
C LYS A 137 -10.72 17.08 -19.77
N LEU A 138 -9.78 16.96 -18.85
CA LEU A 138 -9.96 16.20 -17.62
C LEU A 138 -10.94 16.96 -16.68
N PRO A 139 -11.79 16.26 -15.91
CA PRO A 139 -12.64 16.90 -14.91
C PRO A 139 -11.83 17.72 -13.90
N VAL A 140 -12.45 18.76 -13.34
CA VAL A 140 -11.80 19.62 -12.33
C VAL A 140 -11.45 18.82 -11.06
N LYS A 141 -12.30 17.86 -10.70
CA LYS A 141 -12.07 16.96 -9.55
C LYS A 141 -11.46 15.66 -10.05
N VAL A 142 -10.22 15.40 -9.66
CA VAL A 142 -9.50 14.16 -9.97
C VAL A 142 -9.11 13.45 -8.67
N PRO A 143 -9.04 12.11 -8.68
CA PRO A 143 -8.51 11.36 -7.56
C PRO A 143 -7.11 11.84 -7.20
N PRO A 144 -6.78 11.99 -5.90
CA PRO A 144 -5.42 12.20 -5.47
C PRO A 144 -4.58 10.98 -5.90
N VAL A 145 -3.34 11.23 -6.30
CA VAL A 145 -2.39 10.17 -6.61
C VAL A 145 -2.06 9.46 -5.28
N CYS A 146 -2.45 8.19 -5.16
CA CYS A 146 -2.17 7.38 -3.98
C CYS A 146 -0.71 6.92 -4.00
N GLU A 147 0.22 7.82 -3.74
CA GLU A 147 1.61 7.44 -3.47
C GLU A 147 1.73 6.99 -2.01
N PRO A 148 2.46 5.89 -1.72
CA PRO A 148 2.68 5.46 -0.36
C PRO A 148 3.46 6.53 0.39
N VAL A 149 2.79 7.25 1.29
CA VAL A 149 3.42 8.26 2.13
C VAL A 149 4.22 7.55 3.22
N SER A 150 5.52 7.80 3.28
CA SER A 150 6.34 7.27 4.36
C SER A 150 5.93 7.86 5.71
N LEU A 151 5.89 7.06 6.77
CA LEU A 151 5.55 7.57 8.10
C LEU A 151 6.49 8.69 8.57
N THR A 152 7.77 8.64 8.16
CA THR A 152 8.79 9.65 8.47
C THR A 152 8.62 10.98 7.72
N SER A 153 7.85 11.00 6.62
CA SER A 153 7.57 12.23 5.88
C SER A 153 6.33 12.97 6.41
N LEU A 154 5.63 12.40 7.40
CA LEU A 154 4.48 13.04 8.01
C LEU A 154 4.90 14.19 8.94
N PRO A 155 4.06 15.22 9.09
CA PRO A 155 4.22 16.20 10.16
C PRO A 155 4.24 15.53 11.54
N VAL A 156 4.84 16.20 12.53
CA VAL A 156 5.04 15.67 13.90
C VAL A 156 3.78 15.04 14.50
N LEU A 157 2.63 15.69 14.34
CA LEU A 157 1.35 15.18 14.85
C LEU A 157 0.99 13.82 14.20
N GLY A 158 1.04 13.73 12.87
CA GLY A 158 0.70 12.50 12.15
C GLY A 158 1.71 11.38 12.42
N TYR A 159 3.00 11.72 12.56
CA TYR A 159 4.04 10.75 12.95
C TYR A 159 3.75 10.15 14.33
N LEU A 160 3.44 10.98 15.33
CA LEU A 160 3.15 10.52 16.68
C LEU A 160 1.84 9.71 16.74
N GLU A 161 0.81 10.19 16.04
CA GLU A 161 -0.49 9.54 15.97
C GLU A 161 -0.40 8.16 15.31
N GLN A 162 0.33 8.01 14.21
CA GLN A 162 0.41 6.72 13.52
C GLN A 162 1.51 5.81 14.09
N GLY A 163 2.58 6.37 14.66
CA GLY A 163 3.74 5.59 15.09
C GLY A 163 3.69 5.12 16.54
N VAL A 164 3.19 5.94 17.46
CA VAL A 164 3.39 5.73 18.91
C VAL A 164 2.08 5.71 19.70
N SER A 165 1.00 6.27 19.16
CA SER A 165 -0.27 6.46 19.88
C SER A 165 -0.80 5.17 20.50
N GLU A 166 -0.90 4.10 19.72
CA GLU A 166 -1.49 2.83 20.15
C GLU A 166 -0.72 2.24 21.33
N ALA A 167 0.62 2.27 21.28
CA ALA A 167 1.48 1.76 22.33
C ALA A 167 1.33 2.58 23.63
N ILE A 168 1.27 3.91 23.51
CA ILE A 168 1.07 4.82 24.66
C ILE A 168 -0.32 4.62 25.26
N ILE A 169 -1.38 4.56 24.44
CA ILE A 169 -2.76 4.34 24.90
C ILE A 169 -2.85 3.03 25.68
N LYS A 170 -2.27 1.93 25.16
CA LYS A 170 -2.23 0.63 25.83
C LYS A 170 -1.49 0.69 27.16
N ALA A 171 -0.30 1.31 27.19
CA ALA A 171 0.48 1.46 28.41
C ALA A 171 -0.25 2.29 29.47
N MET A 172 -0.85 3.43 29.08
CA MET A 172 -1.61 4.29 29.98
C MET A 172 -2.88 3.62 30.49
N THR A 173 -3.58 2.85 29.63
CA THR A 173 -4.75 2.06 30.03
C THR A 173 -4.35 1.00 31.06
N ALA A 174 -3.25 0.29 30.82
CA ALA A 174 -2.74 -0.72 31.77
C ALA A 174 -2.39 -0.10 33.13
N VAL A 175 -1.72 1.07 33.15
CA VAL A 175 -1.48 1.84 34.39
C VAL A 175 -2.79 2.21 35.08
N GLY A 176 -3.80 2.66 34.33
CA GLY A 176 -5.10 3.06 34.87
C GLY A 176 -5.86 1.91 35.52
N CYS A 177 -5.78 0.71 34.94
CA CYS A 177 -6.37 -0.51 35.49
C CYS A 177 -5.65 -1.02 36.73
N LEU A 178 -4.31 -1.11 36.68
CA LEU A 178 -3.50 -1.68 37.75
C LEU A 178 -3.29 -0.72 38.93
N LYS A 179 -3.14 0.58 38.65
CA LYS A 179 -2.77 1.64 39.61
C LYS A 179 -1.53 1.27 40.43
N PRO A 180 -0.39 0.99 39.79
CA PRO A 180 0.78 0.41 40.44
C PRO A 180 1.34 1.34 41.52
N LYS A 181 1.43 0.83 42.76
CA LYS A 181 2.11 1.49 43.87
C LYS A 181 3.33 0.68 44.29
N TYR A 182 4.46 0.98 43.66
CA TYR A 182 5.72 0.35 44.02
C TYR A 182 6.19 0.84 45.41
N PRO A 183 6.72 -0.06 46.27
CA PRO A 183 7.22 0.28 47.59
C PRO A 183 8.26 1.42 47.59
N PHE A 184 8.21 2.28 48.62
CA PHE A 184 9.17 3.36 48.89
C PHE A 184 9.36 4.45 47.83
N ILE A 185 8.61 4.43 46.73
CA ILE A 185 8.62 5.51 45.72
C ILE A 185 7.26 6.18 45.59
N ASN A 186 7.22 7.38 45.01
CA ASN A 186 5.95 8.08 44.79
C ASN A 186 5.14 7.42 43.65
N ILE A 187 3.82 7.70 43.62
CA ILE A 187 2.89 7.07 42.67
C ILE A 187 3.25 7.46 41.23
N GLN A 188 3.65 8.72 41.01
CA GLN A 188 4.03 9.24 39.69
C GLN A 188 5.22 8.46 39.11
N LYS A 189 6.29 8.25 39.89
CA LYS A 189 7.47 7.47 39.46
C LYS A 189 7.11 6.00 39.22
N SER A 190 6.29 5.41 40.09
CA SER A 190 5.80 4.04 39.91
C SER A 190 5.06 3.86 38.58
N ALA A 191 4.15 4.79 38.27
CA ALA A 191 3.45 4.81 36.99
C ALA A 191 4.40 5.00 35.80
N LEU A 192 5.35 5.94 35.87
CA LEU A 192 6.34 6.17 34.80
C LEU A 192 7.21 4.95 34.53
N ILE A 193 7.69 4.26 35.57
CA ILE A 193 8.47 3.03 35.45
C ILE A 193 7.62 1.94 34.78
N TYR A 194 6.37 1.80 35.20
CA TYR A 194 5.45 0.83 34.60
C TYR A 194 5.25 1.10 33.10
N VAL A 195 4.98 2.36 32.70
CA VAL A 195 4.85 2.74 31.28
C VAL A 195 6.13 2.39 30.51
N ALA A 196 7.31 2.72 31.06
CA ALA A 196 8.57 2.42 30.40
C ALA A 196 8.79 0.91 30.20
N LEU A 197 8.52 0.09 31.23
CA LEU A 197 8.62 -1.36 31.16
C LEU A 197 7.61 -1.94 30.17
N TYR A 198 6.36 -1.45 30.18
CA TYR A 198 5.30 -1.88 29.27
C TYR A 198 5.70 -1.60 27.82
N LEU A 199 6.11 -0.37 27.51
CA LEU A 199 6.54 -0.01 26.15
C LEU A 199 7.70 -0.89 25.67
N LYS A 200 8.68 -1.21 26.53
CA LYS A 200 9.79 -2.11 26.16
C LYS A 200 9.37 -3.58 26.00
N ALA A 201 8.44 -4.05 26.83
CA ALA A 201 7.93 -5.43 26.79
C ALA A 201 7.08 -5.74 25.55
N PHE A 202 6.41 -4.72 24.99
CA PHE A 202 5.48 -4.85 23.87
C PHE A 202 5.94 -4.14 22.58
N ASN A 203 7.18 -3.66 22.51
CA ASN A 203 7.73 -3.06 21.28
C ASN A 203 8.02 -4.13 20.22
N HIS A 204 7.21 -4.18 19.15
CA HIS A 204 7.34 -5.13 18.03
C HIS A 204 8.66 -5.00 17.26
N ASN A 205 9.28 -3.82 17.26
CA ASN A 205 10.56 -3.57 16.58
C ASN A 205 11.76 -4.05 17.42
N SER A 206 11.55 -4.44 18.68
CA SER A 206 12.59 -4.97 19.55
C SER A 206 12.77 -6.48 19.34
N THR A 207 13.95 -7.00 19.67
CA THR A 207 14.25 -8.43 19.56
C THR A 207 13.37 -9.24 20.52
N THR A 208 12.84 -10.39 20.06
CA THR A 208 12.96 -11.68 20.76
C THR A 208 13.17 -11.63 22.28
N ARG A 209 14.43 -11.88 22.61
CA ARG A 209 15.02 -11.90 23.93
C ARG A 209 14.77 -10.63 24.76
N ASN A 210 14.89 -9.44 24.16
CA ASN A 210 14.67 -8.19 24.89
C ASN A 210 13.22 -8.08 25.36
N ARG A 211 12.26 -8.40 24.48
CA ARG A 211 10.83 -8.37 24.84
C ARG A 211 10.53 -9.33 25.99
N GLU A 212 11.04 -10.56 25.93
CA GLU A 212 10.87 -11.55 27.00
C GLU A 212 11.50 -11.10 28.31
N GLN A 213 12.69 -10.52 28.27
CA GLN A 213 13.37 -9.98 29.45
C GLN A 213 12.53 -8.87 30.09
N TYR A 214 12.00 -7.94 29.29
CA TYR A 214 11.16 -6.85 29.79
C TYR A 214 9.79 -7.31 30.26
N ARG A 215 9.20 -8.35 29.65
CA ARG A 215 7.99 -9.00 30.17
C ARG A 215 8.21 -9.61 31.56
N LYS A 216 9.35 -10.28 31.78
CA LYS A 216 9.72 -10.79 33.10
C LYS A 216 9.91 -9.67 34.13
N LYS A 217 10.62 -8.59 33.75
CA LYS A 217 10.77 -7.40 34.60
C LYS A 217 9.42 -6.75 34.95
N LEU A 218 8.51 -6.66 33.98
CA LEU A 218 7.18 -6.10 34.18
C LEU A 218 6.37 -6.95 35.16
N ALA A 219 6.35 -8.28 35.00
CA ALA A 219 5.65 -9.19 35.92
C ALA A 219 6.20 -9.11 37.36
N LEU A 220 7.52 -9.08 37.51
CA LEU A 220 8.15 -8.89 38.83
C LEU A 220 7.78 -7.54 39.47
N PHE A 221 7.70 -6.48 38.67
CA PHE A 221 7.28 -5.16 39.14
C PHE A 221 5.81 -5.16 39.59
N GLU A 222 4.93 -5.87 38.89
CA GLU A 222 3.53 -6.04 39.27
C GLU A 222 3.39 -6.81 40.60
N GLU A 223 4.16 -7.88 40.78
CA GLU A 223 4.23 -8.64 42.04
C GLU A 223 4.70 -7.75 43.20
N ASP A 224 5.75 -6.95 43.00
CA ASP A 224 6.28 -6.03 43.99
C ASP A 224 5.24 -4.96 44.38
N CYS A 225 4.49 -4.44 43.40
CA CYS A 225 3.39 -3.50 43.65
C CYS A 225 2.26 -4.14 44.48
N ALA A 226 1.98 -5.43 44.28
CA ALA A 226 0.95 -6.16 45.00
C ALA A 226 1.29 -6.40 46.49
N LEU A 227 2.56 -6.23 46.90
CA LEU A 227 2.98 -6.35 48.30
C LEU A 227 2.33 -5.28 49.20
N VAL A 228 2.16 -4.05 48.70
CA VAL A 228 1.58 -2.95 49.48
C VAL A 228 0.13 -3.24 49.91
N PRO A 229 -0.82 -3.55 48.99
CA PRO A 229 -2.19 -3.87 49.40
C PRO A 229 -2.27 -5.19 50.19
N TYR A 230 -1.42 -6.17 49.89
CA TYR A 230 -1.37 -7.44 50.63
C TYR A 230 -0.95 -7.25 52.10
N LEU A 231 0.18 -6.57 52.34
CA LEU A 231 0.64 -6.31 53.70
C LEU A 231 -0.33 -5.37 54.43
N GLY A 232 -0.88 -4.38 53.72
CA GLY A 232 -1.89 -3.47 54.26
C GLY A 232 -3.19 -4.15 54.69
N SER A 233 -3.56 -5.30 54.10
CA SER A 233 -4.75 -6.05 54.52
C SER A 233 -4.44 -7.05 55.65
N ILE A 234 -3.29 -7.72 55.61
CA ILE A 234 -2.91 -8.74 56.59
C ILE A 234 -2.46 -8.12 57.92
N MET A 235 -1.73 -7.01 57.88
CA MET A 235 -1.20 -6.33 59.08
C MET A 235 -2.20 -5.33 59.69
N LYS A 236 -3.45 -5.32 59.22
CA LYS A 236 -4.49 -4.45 59.76
C LYS A 236 -5.09 -5.06 61.02
N GLY A 237 -5.04 -4.33 62.13
CA GLY A 237 -5.60 -4.75 63.42
C GLY A 237 -4.54 -5.26 64.40
N ASP A 238 -4.95 -6.14 65.31
CA ASP A 238 -4.09 -6.66 66.37
C ASP A 238 -3.01 -7.62 65.84
N TYR A 239 -1.91 -7.69 66.57
CA TYR A 239 -0.78 -8.55 66.25
C TYR A 239 -1.21 -10.03 66.22
N LYS A 240 -0.95 -10.70 65.09
CA LYS A 240 -1.15 -12.15 64.94
C LYS A 240 0.14 -12.92 65.23
N PRO A 241 0.13 -13.96 66.07
CA PRO A 241 1.30 -14.80 66.30
C PRO A 241 1.70 -15.59 65.04
N PRO A 242 2.95 -16.05 64.91
CA PRO A 242 3.46 -16.72 63.70
C PRO A 242 2.60 -17.88 63.20
N ASN A 243 1.98 -18.63 64.11
CA ASN A 243 1.17 -19.81 63.80
C ASN A 243 -0.17 -19.49 63.11
N GLU A 244 -0.65 -18.24 63.19
CA GLU A 244 -1.91 -17.78 62.61
C GLU A 244 -1.70 -16.94 61.34
N ARG A 245 -0.45 -16.78 60.90
CA ARG A 245 -0.10 -16.01 59.70
C ARG A 245 -0.16 -16.89 58.45
N PRO A 246 -0.46 -16.30 57.28
CA PRO A 246 -0.28 -16.99 56.01
C PRO A 246 1.17 -17.48 55.84
N ILE A 247 1.34 -18.66 55.24
CA ILE A 247 2.65 -19.30 55.04
C ILE A 247 3.60 -18.41 54.23
N ASP A 248 3.07 -17.63 53.29
CA ASP A 248 3.81 -16.74 52.41
C ASP A 248 4.09 -15.35 53.01
N PHE A 249 3.59 -15.07 54.21
CA PHE A 249 3.67 -13.75 54.84
C PHE A 249 5.12 -13.31 55.06
N GLU A 250 5.92 -14.16 55.70
CA GLU A 250 7.30 -13.84 56.06
C GLU A 250 8.16 -13.62 54.81
N PHE A 251 7.95 -14.44 53.78
CA PHE A 251 8.61 -14.28 52.48
C PHE A 251 8.26 -12.94 51.82
N LYS A 252 6.97 -12.58 51.77
CA LYS A 252 6.49 -11.32 51.19
C LYS A 252 6.93 -10.09 51.97
N LEU A 253 6.97 -10.17 53.31
CA LEU A 253 7.45 -9.11 54.19
C LEU A 253 8.96 -8.86 54.01
N ASN A 254 9.75 -9.94 53.92
CA ASN A 254 11.18 -9.85 53.65
C ASN A 254 11.46 -9.30 52.25
N ARG A 255 10.70 -9.73 51.23
CA ARG A 255 10.77 -9.13 49.88
C ARG A 255 10.45 -7.63 49.90
N PHE A 256 9.36 -7.23 50.57
CA PHE A 256 9.00 -5.82 50.72
C PHE A 256 10.13 -5.02 51.39
N SER A 257 10.70 -5.53 52.48
CA SER A 257 11.80 -4.86 53.18
C SER A 257 13.07 -4.73 52.33
N ALA A 258 13.38 -5.74 51.51
CA ALA A 258 14.53 -5.73 50.60
C ALA A 258 14.44 -4.62 49.54
N LEU A 259 13.22 -4.26 49.10
CA LEU A 259 13.00 -3.18 48.13
C LEU A 259 13.37 -1.80 48.67
N ARG A 260 13.51 -1.63 49.98
CA ARG A 260 14.00 -0.39 50.60
C ARG A 260 15.49 -0.17 50.39
N VAL A 261 16.26 -1.25 50.25
CA VAL A 261 17.73 -1.26 50.18
C VAL A 261 18.23 -1.14 48.73
N SER A 262 17.35 -1.35 47.74
CA SER A 262 17.63 -1.21 46.30
C SER A 262 17.05 0.07 45.66
N PRO A 263 17.18 1.29 46.23
CA PRO A 263 16.45 2.46 45.76
C PRO A 263 16.99 3.05 44.45
N LYS A 264 17.86 2.38 43.69
CA LYS A 264 18.35 2.91 42.43
C LYS A 264 17.29 2.69 41.34
N PRO A 265 16.64 3.75 40.82
CA PRO A 265 15.62 3.60 39.78
C PRO A 265 16.18 2.98 38.50
N ASN A 266 17.50 3.15 38.28
CA ASN A 266 18.22 2.62 37.13
C ASN A 266 18.38 1.09 37.13
N SER A 267 18.15 0.38 38.24
CA SER A 267 18.18 -1.08 38.23
C SER A 267 16.85 -1.71 37.78
N ILE A 268 15.78 -0.93 37.71
CA ILE A 268 14.43 -1.42 37.36
C ILE A 268 14.20 -1.34 35.83
N ILE A 269 14.74 -0.33 35.15
CA ILE A 269 14.57 -0.06 33.70
C ILE A 269 15.55 -0.86 32.82
#